data_AF-A0A8S3TCF3-F1
#
_entry.id   AF-A0A8S3TCF3-F1
#
_cell.length_a   1.000
_cell.length_b   1.000
_cell.length_c   1.000
_cell.angle_alpha   90.00
_cell.angle_beta   90.00
_cell.angle_gamma   90.00
#
_symmetry.space_group_name_H-M   'P 1'
#
loop_
_entity.id
_entity.type
_entity.pdbx_description
1 polymer ?
#
loop_
_entity_poly.entity_id
_entity_poly.type
_entity_poly.pdbx_seq_one_letter_code
_entity_poly.pdbx_strand_id
1 'polypeptide(L)'
;MASSVQKLCTICHDDGISNSAVTLCTDCKFFFCGDCDKTHSKSQLSKHHKTMSAEDYQKLPTFMQEISSQCRDHKKKYELYCSFHACPCCIQCVTDKHTKCQDMQPLSDILQQVKSSASVQLFEKDLKNVKENLDTAIKYMKTRISTINTQKTKAVEEIQYMRKSINDYLNKLEQDILNDLESKHSKLKLNMTSLLQQMEQQTSKIDQMQSQFTKMTQYASELQMYIGLREIEKTTAQEAKYIEDLESGGHFIEKNLKLKISTALQTILQDVKSFGDIDINTTTSTLKIKAGRKDQAQHLVPNVPGIEQIKPSLLTKLTIPKNMKYLRITACLILPDGKCIILDQKNKQLLLFSNDGIFIRKVVTFTEHPWDACFVRNNTVAVTLGPSKRQYWWIQKRIQLFKQLNFLIIVME
;
A
#
# COMPACT_ATOMS: atom_id res chain seq x y z
N MET A 1 -1.49 12.72 -27.80
CA MET A 1 -1.55 14.13 -28.23
C MET A 1 -2.80 14.28 -29.08
N ALA A 2 -3.86 14.88 -28.54
CA ALA A 2 -5.07 15.14 -29.32
C ALA A 2 -4.79 16.35 -30.22
N SER A 3 -4.95 16.18 -31.53
CA SER A 3 -4.81 17.26 -32.50
C SER A 3 -5.85 18.35 -32.20
N SER A 4 -5.38 19.52 -31.78
CA SER A 4 -6.19 20.71 -31.55
C SER A 4 -6.72 21.23 -32.88
N VAL A 5 -7.95 20.88 -33.24
CA VAL A 5 -8.62 21.40 -34.44
C VAL A 5 -8.78 22.91 -34.27
N GLN A 6 -7.92 23.68 -34.95
CA GLN A 6 -7.95 25.13 -34.93
C GLN A 6 -9.25 25.61 -35.56
N LYS A 7 -10.08 26.31 -34.78
CA LYS A 7 -11.38 26.81 -35.24
C LYS A 7 -11.16 28.06 -36.10
N LEU A 8 -11.85 28.14 -37.23
CA LEU A 8 -11.78 29.28 -38.15
C LEU A 8 -12.84 30.32 -37.78
N CYS A 9 -12.58 31.58 -38.14
CA CYS A 9 -13.54 32.66 -38.05
C CYS A 9 -14.73 32.37 -38.96
N THR A 10 -15.94 32.31 -38.41
CA THR A 10 -17.16 31.97 -39.16
C THR A 10 -17.43 32.99 -40.27
N ILE A 11 -17.32 34.29 -39.98
CA ILE A 11 -17.60 35.36 -40.96
C ILE A 11 -16.56 35.34 -42.08
N CYS A 12 -15.27 35.34 -41.74
CA CYS A 12 -14.22 35.32 -42.76
C CYS A 12 -14.29 34.05 -43.60
N HIS A 13 -14.59 32.91 -43.00
CA HIS A 13 -14.73 31.65 -43.71
C HIS A 13 -15.90 31.68 -44.71
N ASP A 14 -17.04 32.28 -44.33
CA ASP A 14 -18.18 32.47 -45.23
C ASP A 14 -17.83 33.39 -46.42
N ASP A 15 -16.93 34.36 -46.21
CA ASP A 15 -16.35 35.22 -47.26
C ASP A 15 -15.17 34.57 -48.04
N GLY A 16 -14.87 33.29 -47.80
CA GLY A 16 -13.81 32.54 -48.48
C GLY A 16 -12.39 32.77 -47.93
N ILE A 17 -12.27 33.40 -46.76
CA ILE A 17 -11.01 33.76 -46.09
C ILE A 17 -10.79 32.90 -44.84
N SER A 18 -9.75 32.08 -44.85
CA SER A 18 -9.41 31.16 -43.75
C SER A 18 -8.64 31.83 -42.60
N ASN A 19 -9.28 32.77 -41.92
CA ASN A 19 -8.71 33.39 -40.72
C ASN A 19 -8.93 32.51 -39.48
N SER A 20 -7.90 32.36 -38.64
CA SER A 20 -8.01 31.65 -37.36
C SER A 20 -8.87 32.43 -36.37
N ALA A 21 -9.75 31.73 -35.66
CA ALA A 21 -10.55 32.31 -34.60
C ALA A 21 -9.76 32.45 -33.30
N VAL A 22 -9.97 33.58 -32.62
CA VAL A 22 -9.39 33.88 -31.31
C VAL A 22 -10.46 33.95 -30.23
N THR A 23 -11.70 34.28 -30.61
CA THR A 23 -12.83 34.47 -29.70
C THR A 23 -14.03 33.65 -30.16
N LEU A 24 -14.74 33.01 -29.24
CA LEU A 24 -16.07 32.45 -29.42
C LEU A 24 -17.08 33.36 -28.72
N CYS A 25 -18.06 33.86 -29.46
CA CYS A 25 -19.22 34.50 -28.86
C CYS A 25 -20.23 33.42 -28.47
N THR A 26 -20.52 33.30 -27.17
CA THR A 26 -21.39 32.24 -26.63
C THR A 26 -22.88 32.48 -26.92
N ASP A 27 -23.26 33.74 -27.13
CA ASP A 27 -24.64 34.11 -27.48
C ASP A 27 -24.91 33.90 -28.98
N CYS A 28 -23.98 34.33 -29.84
CA CYS A 28 -24.08 34.10 -31.29
C CYS A 28 -23.67 32.69 -31.72
N LYS A 29 -22.92 31.97 -30.88
CA LYS A 29 -22.34 30.64 -31.16
C LYS A 29 -21.42 30.64 -32.38
N PHE A 30 -20.76 31.77 -32.65
CA PHE A 30 -19.83 31.95 -33.75
C PHE A 30 -18.42 32.23 -33.26
N PHE A 31 -17.46 31.71 -34.03
CA PHE A 31 -16.05 31.94 -33.82
C PHE A 31 -15.62 33.18 -34.63
N PHE A 32 -14.84 34.07 -34.02
CA PHE A 32 -14.37 35.32 -34.62
C PHE A 32 -12.85 35.42 -34.57
N CYS A 33 -12.25 35.91 -35.64
CA CYS A 33 -10.87 36.41 -35.62
C CYS A 33 -10.81 37.76 -34.88
N GLY A 34 -9.60 38.25 -34.60
CA GLY A 34 -9.43 39.48 -33.80
C GLY A 34 -10.14 40.71 -34.37
N ASP A 35 -10.28 40.82 -35.69
CA ASP A 35 -10.92 41.98 -36.31
C ASP A 35 -12.44 41.87 -36.37
N CYS A 36 -12.97 40.67 -36.61
CA CYS A 36 -14.41 40.39 -36.51
C CYS A 36 -14.91 40.59 -35.07
N ASP A 37 -14.12 40.16 -34.08
CA ASP A 37 -14.47 40.32 -32.65
C ASP A 37 -14.47 41.80 -32.22
N LYS A 38 -13.48 42.58 -32.66
CA LYS A 38 -13.46 44.05 -32.41
C LYS A 38 -14.69 44.73 -32.98
N THR A 39 -15.14 44.33 -34.16
CA THR A 39 -16.34 44.90 -34.79
C THR A 39 -17.60 44.44 -34.08
N HIS A 40 -17.67 43.15 -33.73
CA HIS A 40 -18.78 42.56 -32.97
C HIS A 40 -18.97 43.23 -31.61
N SER A 41 -17.90 43.32 -30.82
CA SER A 41 -17.92 43.91 -29.47
C SER A 41 -18.24 45.42 -29.46
N LYS A 42 -17.96 46.15 -30.54
CA LYS A 42 -18.28 47.59 -30.66
C LYS A 42 -19.69 47.87 -31.19
N SER A 43 -20.34 46.89 -31.80
CA SER A 43 -21.69 47.05 -32.34
C SER A 43 -22.71 47.22 -31.22
N GLN A 44 -23.61 48.22 -31.36
CA GLN A 44 -24.68 48.47 -30.39
C GLN A 44 -25.56 47.23 -30.14
N LEU A 45 -25.68 46.36 -31.13
CA LEU A 45 -26.50 45.15 -31.09
C LEU A 45 -25.82 43.95 -30.41
N SER A 46 -24.49 43.95 -30.26
CA SER A 46 -23.74 42.78 -29.75
C SER A 46 -22.68 43.09 -28.70
N LYS A 47 -22.50 44.37 -28.32
CA LYS A 47 -21.59 44.82 -27.25
C LYS A 47 -21.84 44.18 -25.88
N HIS A 48 -23.03 43.60 -25.66
CA HIS A 48 -23.40 42.94 -24.41
C HIS A 48 -23.26 41.42 -24.47
N HIS A 49 -22.86 40.86 -25.60
CA HIS A 49 -22.70 39.41 -25.73
C HIS A 49 -21.51 38.91 -24.91
N LYS A 50 -21.66 37.70 -24.37
CA LYS A 50 -20.63 37.00 -23.63
C LYS A 50 -19.70 36.28 -24.58
N THR A 51 -18.41 36.56 -24.45
CA THR A 51 -17.34 35.95 -25.24
C THR A 51 -16.42 35.09 -24.38
N MET A 52 -15.78 34.11 -25.00
CA MET A 52 -14.70 33.31 -24.41
C MET A 52 -13.56 33.15 -25.42
N SER A 53 -12.33 32.96 -24.97
CA SER A 53 -11.23 32.71 -25.89
C SER A 53 -11.37 31.34 -26.56
N ALA A 54 -10.88 31.22 -27.79
CA ALA A 54 -10.83 29.94 -28.49
C ALA A 54 -9.93 28.92 -27.76
N GLU A 55 -8.91 29.38 -27.03
CA GLU A 55 -8.05 28.54 -26.20
C GLU A 55 -8.80 27.97 -24.99
N ASP A 56 -9.58 28.80 -24.29
CA ASP A 56 -10.38 28.33 -23.15
C ASP A 56 -11.51 27.39 -23.60
N TYR A 57 -12.09 27.63 -24.78
CA TYR A 57 -13.02 26.69 -25.39
C TYR A 57 -12.38 25.32 -25.64
N GLN A 58 -11.12 25.28 -26.11
CA GLN A 58 -10.39 24.03 -26.32
C GLN A 58 -10.08 23.29 -25.00
N LYS A 59 -9.92 24.01 -23.89
CA LYS A 59 -9.73 23.43 -22.55
C LYS A 59 -11.01 22.82 -21.97
N LEU A 60 -12.18 23.10 -22.54
CA LEU A 60 -13.43 22.46 -22.12
C LEU A 60 -13.38 20.96 -22.49
N PRO A 61 -13.98 20.08 -21.67
CA PRO A 61 -14.13 18.68 -22.01
C PRO A 61 -14.75 18.48 -23.40
N THR A 62 -14.24 17.54 -24.19
CA THR A 62 -14.67 17.29 -25.57
C THR A 62 -16.18 17.14 -25.70
N PHE A 63 -16.81 16.42 -24.77
CA PHE A 63 -18.26 16.23 -24.77
C PHE A 63 -19.03 17.56 -24.66
N MET A 64 -18.49 18.58 -23.97
CA MET A 64 -19.11 19.91 -23.86
C MET A 64 -19.04 20.68 -25.18
N GLN A 65 -17.96 20.50 -25.94
CA GLN A 65 -17.76 21.14 -27.25
C GLN A 65 -18.70 20.56 -28.32
N GLU A 66 -19.22 19.35 -28.10
CA GLU A 66 -20.11 18.62 -29.00
C GLU A 66 -21.60 18.77 -28.63
N ILE A 67 -21.91 19.46 -27.53
CA ILE A 67 -23.31 19.68 -27.12
C ILE A 67 -23.99 20.60 -28.13
N SER A 68 -24.84 20.01 -28.96
CA SER A 68 -25.72 20.76 -29.85
C SER A 68 -26.82 21.46 -29.05
N SER A 69 -27.09 22.71 -29.39
CA SER A 69 -28.25 23.44 -28.86
C SER A 69 -29.59 23.05 -29.51
N GLN A 70 -29.58 22.09 -30.43
CA GLN A 70 -30.74 21.59 -31.14
C GLN A 70 -30.93 20.09 -30.93
N CYS A 71 -32.20 19.67 -30.93
CA CYS A 71 -32.64 18.28 -30.92
C CYS A 71 -31.98 17.50 -32.05
N ARG A 72 -31.40 16.35 -31.70
CA ARG A 72 -30.71 15.48 -32.66
C ARG A 72 -31.66 14.93 -33.73
N ASP A 73 -32.87 14.57 -33.32
CA ASP A 73 -33.89 13.94 -34.15
C ASP A 73 -34.61 14.96 -35.05
N HIS A 74 -34.96 16.12 -34.50
CA HIS A 74 -35.85 17.08 -35.18
C HIS A 74 -35.18 18.38 -35.60
N LYS A 75 -33.91 18.59 -35.23
CA LYS A 75 -33.13 19.83 -35.51
C LYS A 75 -33.77 21.13 -34.98
N LYS A 76 -34.74 21.02 -34.08
CA LYS A 76 -35.41 22.15 -33.39
C LYS A 76 -34.72 22.46 -32.06
N LYS A 77 -34.87 23.69 -31.56
CA LYS A 77 -34.33 24.08 -30.25
C LYS A 77 -34.93 23.22 -29.13
N TYR A 78 -34.11 22.95 -28.12
CA TYR A 78 -34.62 22.37 -26.87
C TYR A 78 -35.36 23.44 -26.07
N GLU A 79 -36.56 23.12 -25.62
CA GLU A 79 -37.45 24.06 -24.91
C GLU A 79 -38.07 23.44 -23.66
N LEU A 80 -38.10 22.11 -23.57
CA LEU A 80 -38.68 21.37 -22.46
C LEU A 80 -37.64 20.40 -21.86
N TYR A 81 -37.84 20.00 -20.62
CA TYR A 81 -37.07 18.97 -19.93
C TYR A 81 -38.02 17.88 -19.44
N CYS A 82 -37.67 16.63 -19.73
CA CYS A 82 -38.42 15.47 -19.24
C CYS A 82 -37.77 14.96 -17.95
N SER A 83 -38.46 15.08 -16.82
CA SER A 83 -37.95 14.63 -15.51
C SER A 83 -37.76 13.11 -15.45
N PHE A 84 -38.60 12.35 -16.15
CA PHE A 84 -38.55 10.89 -16.16
C PHE A 84 -37.32 10.34 -16.89
N HIS A 85 -36.97 10.93 -18.05
CA HIS A 85 -35.82 10.53 -18.85
C HIS A 85 -34.57 11.37 -18.55
N ALA A 86 -34.69 12.37 -17.69
CA ALA A 86 -33.65 13.33 -17.31
C ALA A 86 -32.95 13.98 -18.52
N CYS A 87 -33.70 14.40 -19.55
CA CYS A 87 -33.14 14.91 -20.80
C CYS A 87 -33.88 16.14 -21.37
N PRO A 88 -33.18 17.04 -22.09
CA PRO A 88 -33.81 18.14 -22.80
C PRO A 88 -34.52 17.66 -24.07
N CYS A 89 -35.67 18.24 -24.37
CA CYS A 89 -36.59 17.86 -25.44
C CYS A 89 -37.02 19.10 -26.25
N CYS A 90 -37.27 18.92 -27.56
CA CYS A 90 -38.02 19.92 -28.35
C CYS A 90 -39.52 19.57 -28.31
N ILE A 91 -40.39 20.49 -28.76
CA ILE A 91 -41.85 20.27 -28.76
C ILE A 91 -42.25 18.99 -29.51
N GLN A 92 -41.59 18.66 -30.63
CA GLN A 92 -41.90 17.44 -31.39
C GLN A 92 -41.48 16.15 -30.65
N CYS A 93 -40.46 16.19 -29.78
CA CYS A 93 -40.13 15.02 -28.97
C CYS A 93 -41.28 14.63 -28.03
N VAL A 94 -42.08 15.61 -27.57
CA VAL A 94 -43.21 15.38 -26.67
C VAL A 94 -44.29 14.56 -27.36
N THR A 95 -44.60 14.89 -28.61
CA THR A 95 -45.62 14.20 -29.41
C THR A 95 -45.17 12.86 -29.96
N ASP A 96 -43.85 12.64 -30.08
CA ASP A 96 -43.32 11.43 -30.71
C ASP A 96 -42.86 10.39 -29.68
N LYS A 97 -41.96 10.78 -28.79
CA LYS A 97 -41.23 9.87 -27.89
C LYS A 97 -41.65 9.98 -26.43
N HIS A 98 -42.21 11.12 -26.04
CA HIS A 98 -42.57 11.39 -24.65
C HIS A 98 -44.08 11.54 -24.42
N THR A 99 -44.91 10.95 -25.28
CA THR A 99 -46.38 11.04 -25.24
C THR A 99 -47.00 10.57 -23.92
N LYS A 100 -46.31 9.70 -23.18
CA LYS A 100 -46.75 9.16 -21.88
C LYS A 100 -46.04 9.80 -20.67
N CYS A 101 -45.13 10.74 -20.90
CA CYS A 101 -44.41 11.44 -19.84
C CYS A 101 -45.27 12.62 -19.36
N GLN A 102 -45.67 12.60 -18.08
CA GLN A 102 -46.56 13.62 -17.53
C GLN A 102 -45.80 14.80 -16.90
N ASP A 103 -44.54 14.59 -16.51
CA ASP A 103 -43.72 15.60 -15.85
C ASP A 103 -42.73 16.22 -16.84
N MET A 104 -43.22 17.28 -17.51
CA MET A 104 -42.47 18.10 -18.45
C MET A 104 -42.36 19.51 -17.90
N GLN A 105 -41.13 20.01 -17.78
CA GLN A 105 -40.87 21.35 -17.28
C GLN A 105 -40.26 22.22 -18.39
N PRO A 106 -40.53 23.55 -18.42
CA PRO A 106 -39.80 24.45 -19.29
C PRO A 106 -38.31 24.34 -19.03
N LEU A 107 -37.52 24.14 -20.08
CA LEU A 107 -36.06 24.02 -19.96
C LEU A 107 -35.44 25.31 -19.40
N SER A 108 -36.05 26.47 -19.68
CA SER A 108 -35.66 27.76 -19.09
C SER A 108 -35.60 27.73 -17.57
N ASP A 109 -36.56 27.05 -16.94
CA ASP A 109 -36.74 27.04 -15.48
C ASP A 109 -35.73 26.11 -14.83
N ILE A 110 -35.39 25.01 -15.51
CA ILE A 110 -34.32 24.08 -15.09
C ILE A 110 -32.95 24.72 -15.27
N LEU A 111 -32.74 25.44 -16.37
CA LEU A 111 -31.48 26.11 -16.66
C LEU A 111 -31.26 27.36 -15.79
N GLN A 112 -32.34 27.93 -15.24
CA GLN A 112 -32.24 29.03 -14.31
C GLN A 112 -31.47 28.57 -13.06
N GLN A 113 -30.38 29.27 -12.75
CA GLN A 113 -29.53 29.02 -11.58
C GLN A 113 -28.71 27.71 -11.59
N VAL A 114 -28.60 26.94 -12.69
CA VAL A 114 -27.74 25.72 -12.72
C VAL A 114 -26.29 26.05 -12.34
N LYS A 115 -25.74 27.14 -12.90
CA LYS A 115 -24.39 27.62 -12.60
C LYS A 115 -24.20 28.09 -11.16
N SER A 116 -25.29 28.41 -10.47
CA SER A 116 -25.33 28.87 -9.08
C SER A 116 -25.95 27.84 -8.14
N SER A 117 -26.21 26.61 -8.64
CA SER A 117 -26.87 25.57 -7.88
C SER A 117 -25.95 25.07 -6.77
N ALA A 118 -26.55 24.67 -5.65
CA ALA A 118 -25.83 24.02 -4.56
C ALA A 118 -25.04 22.81 -5.09
N SER A 119 -25.57 22.09 -6.09
CA SER A 119 -24.92 20.96 -6.75
C SER A 119 -23.54 21.29 -7.32
N VAL A 120 -23.37 22.45 -8.00
CA VAL A 120 -22.06 22.85 -8.55
C VAL A 120 -21.04 23.09 -7.43
N GLN A 121 -21.42 23.84 -6.39
CA GLN A 121 -20.55 24.09 -5.24
C GLN A 121 -20.20 22.80 -4.49
N LEU A 122 -21.13 21.86 -4.42
CA LEU A 122 -20.92 20.55 -3.84
C LEU A 122 -19.91 19.73 -4.65
N PHE A 123 -20.00 19.69 -5.98
CA PHE A 123 -19.04 18.97 -6.81
C PHE A 123 -17.64 19.60 -6.76
N GLU A 124 -17.54 20.94 -6.73
CA GLU A 124 -16.26 21.63 -6.54
C GLU A 124 -15.59 21.21 -5.22
N LYS A 125 -16.37 21.14 -4.13
CA LYS A 125 -15.89 20.68 -2.82
C LYS A 125 -15.44 19.21 -2.87
N ASP A 126 -16.16 18.35 -3.59
CA ASP A 126 -15.78 16.94 -3.72
C ASP A 126 -14.49 16.76 -4.51
N LEU A 127 -14.33 17.46 -5.63
CA LEU A 127 -13.09 17.47 -6.41
C LEU A 127 -11.91 17.92 -5.55
N LYS A 128 -12.09 18.98 -4.76
CA LYS A 128 -11.07 19.47 -3.82
C LYS A 128 -10.71 18.41 -2.77
N ASN A 129 -11.71 17.78 -2.15
CA ASN A 129 -11.49 16.75 -1.13
C ASN A 129 -10.74 15.53 -1.70
N VAL A 130 -11.11 15.08 -2.90
CA VAL A 130 -10.45 13.96 -3.58
C VAL A 130 -8.99 14.31 -3.87
N LYS A 131 -8.72 15.52 -4.35
CA LYS A 131 -7.34 15.99 -4.58
C LYS A 131 -6.52 16.01 -3.28
N GLU A 132 -7.04 16.61 -2.20
CA GLU A 132 -6.34 16.66 -0.90
C GLU A 132 -6.03 15.26 -0.35
N ASN A 133 -6.97 14.33 -0.51
CA ASN A 133 -6.79 12.93 -0.14
C ASN A 133 -5.65 12.26 -0.93
N LEU A 134 -5.62 12.47 -2.25
CA LEU A 134 -4.56 11.96 -3.13
C LEU A 134 -3.21 12.57 -2.77
N ASP A 135 -3.14 13.89 -2.57
CA ASP A 135 -1.91 14.58 -2.18
C ASP A 135 -1.36 14.05 -0.84
N THR A 136 -2.25 13.77 0.12
CA THR A 136 -1.87 13.18 1.41
C THR A 136 -1.34 11.76 1.24
N ALA A 137 -1.99 10.93 0.41
CA ALA A 137 -1.54 9.57 0.11
C ALA A 137 -0.19 9.56 -0.62
N ILE A 138 0.01 10.46 -1.58
CA ILE A 138 1.28 10.63 -2.30
C ILE A 138 2.39 11.01 -1.32
N LYS A 139 2.15 11.99 -0.44
CA LYS A 139 3.13 12.40 0.58
C LYS A 139 3.50 11.24 1.50
N TYR A 140 2.50 10.50 1.97
CA TYR A 140 2.70 9.31 2.80
C TYR A 140 3.58 8.28 2.09
N MET A 141 3.25 7.93 0.84
CA MET A 141 4.02 6.94 0.07
C MET A 141 5.45 7.38 -0.19
N LYS A 142 5.68 8.67 -0.49
CA LYS A 142 7.05 9.23 -0.63
C LYS A 142 7.86 9.06 0.65
N THR A 143 7.28 9.34 1.81
CA THR A 143 7.96 9.12 3.11
C THR A 143 8.24 7.64 3.36
N ARG A 144 7.33 6.73 3.01
CA ARG A 144 7.55 5.27 3.13
C ARG A 144 8.70 4.79 2.25
N ILE A 145 8.77 5.25 1.00
CA ILE A 145 9.89 4.94 0.09
C ILE A 145 11.21 5.41 0.69
N SER A 146 11.26 6.65 1.19
CA SER A 146 12.47 7.15 1.86
C SER A 146 12.85 6.32 3.08
N THR A 147 11.88 5.90 3.88
CA THR A 147 12.11 5.07 5.08
C THR A 147 12.70 3.72 4.69
N ILE A 148 12.17 3.07 3.66
CA ILE A 148 12.67 1.78 3.14
C ILE A 148 14.11 1.94 2.65
N ASN A 149 14.41 3.02 1.93
CA ASN A 149 15.77 3.29 1.48
C ASN A 149 16.74 3.45 2.66
N THR A 150 16.37 4.18 3.70
CA THR A 150 17.18 4.31 4.92
C THR A 150 17.36 2.97 5.63
N GLN A 151 16.31 2.16 5.74
CA GLN A 151 16.38 0.82 6.34
C GLN A 151 17.33 -0.09 5.55
N LYS A 152 17.27 -0.06 4.22
CA LYS A 152 18.22 -0.78 3.35
C LYS A 152 19.65 -0.33 3.61
N THR A 153 19.92 0.98 3.66
CA THR A 153 21.27 1.49 3.92
C THR A 153 21.80 1.01 5.27
N LYS A 154 20.99 1.10 6.33
CA LYS A 154 21.36 0.59 7.66
C LYS A 154 21.66 -0.90 7.65
N ALA A 155 20.83 -1.71 6.99
CA ALA A 155 21.09 -3.15 6.88
C ALA A 155 22.41 -3.44 6.16
N VAL A 156 22.75 -2.68 5.12
CA VAL A 156 24.05 -2.79 4.44
C VAL A 156 25.20 -2.43 5.37
N GLU A 157 25.09 -1.35 6.14
CA GLU A 157 26.09 -0.92 7.13
C GLU A 157 26.30 -1.99 8.22
N GLU A 158 25.22 -2.58 8.73
CA GLU A 158 25.26 -3.65 9.74
C GLU A 158 25.94 -4.91 9.21
N ILE A 159 25.61 -5.33 7.98
CA ILE A 159 26.26 -6.48 7.32
C ILE A 159 27.76 -6.24 7.16
N GLN A 160 28.14 -5.05 6.68
CA GLN A 160 29.55 -4.68 6.49
C GLN A 160 30.30 -4.60 7.81
N TYR A 161 29.68 -4.00 8.84
CA TYR A 161 30.23 -3.93 10.18
C TYR A 161 30.46 -5.32 10.77
N MET A 162 29.47 -6.21 10.67
CA MET A 162 29.58 -7.58 11.18
C MET A 162 30.71 -8.34 10.48
N ARG A 163 30.81 -8.25 9.14
CA ARG A 163 31.92 -8.86 8.39
C ARG A 163 33.28 -8.34 8.85
N LYS A 164 33.40 -7.02 9.01
CA LYS A 164 34.64 -6.40 9.47
C LYS A 164 34.99 -6.87 10.88
N SER A 165 34.04 -6.88 11.81
CA SER A 165 34.25 -7.32 13.19
C SER A 165 34.71 -8.79 13.27
N ILE A 166 34.14 -9.68 12.45
CA ILE A 166 34.59 -11.08 12.36
C ILE A 166 36.05 -11.14 11.88
N ASN A 167 36.40 -10.44 10.81
CA ASN A 167 37.75 -10.43 10.28
C ASN A 167 38.76 -9.86 11.29
N ASP A 168 38.43 -8.74 11.94
CA ASP A 168 39.29 -8.11 12.94
C ASP A 168 39.55 -9.06 14.12
N TYR A 169 38.53 -9.82 14.53
CA TYR A 169 38.67 -10.83 15.57
C TYR A 169 39.55 -12.01 15.14
N LEU A 170 39.38 -12.53 13.91
CA LEU A 170 40.21 -13.60 13.38
C LEU A 170 41.68 -13.17 13.22
N ASN A 171 41.93 -11.95 12.74
CA ASN A 171 43.27 -11.38 12.66
C ASN A 171 43.92 -11.28 14.05
N LYS A 172 43.13 -10.91 15.07
CA LYS A 172 43.62 -10.89 16.45
C LYS A 172 44.02 -12.29 16.93
N LEU A 173 43.18 -13.30 16.71
CA LEU A 173 43.48 -14.69 17.09
C LEU A 173 44.73 -15.22 16.39
N GLU A 174 44.92 -14.88 15.10
CA GLU A 174 46.13 -15.19 14.34
C GLU A 174 47.36 -14.53 14.97
N GLN A 175 47.28 -13.23 15.26
CA GLN A 175 48.41 -12.52 15.86
C GLN A 175 48.75 -13.05 17.25
N ASP A 176 47.74 -13.39 18.06
CA ASP A 176 47.94 -13.95 19.40
C ASP A 176 48.69 -15.28 19.34
N ILE A 177 48.33 -16.19 18.42
CA ILE A 177 49.02 -17.49 18.29
C ILE A 177 50.42 -17.35 17.66
N LEU A 178 50.61 -16.42 16.72
CA LEU A 178 51.94 -16.13 16.16
C LEU A 178 52.88 -15.55 17.21
N ASN A 179 52.39 -14.65 18.07
CA ASN A 179 53.15 -14.09 19.17
C ASN A 179 53.53 -15.15 20.22
N ASP A 180 52.60 -16.05 20.57
CA ASP A 180 52.89 -17.17 21.49
C ASP A 180 53.91 -18.13 20.89
N LEU A 181 53.80 -18.45 19.60
CA LEU A 181 54.77 -19.27 18.88
C LEU A 181 56.16 -18.63 18.91
N GLU A 182 56.27 -17.36 18.56
CA GLU A 182 57.55 -16.65 18.54
C GLU A 182 58.16 -16.56 19.95
N SER A 183 57.35 -16.27 20.96
CA SER A 183 57.80 -16.24 22.36
C SER A 183 58.37 -17.58 22.81
N LYS A 184 57.65 -18.68 22.55
CA LYS A 184 58.08 -20.03 22.91
C LYS A 184 59.31 -20.46 22.13
N HIS A 185 59.35 -20.20 20.82
CA HIS A 185 60.49 -20.47 19.97
C HIS A 185 61.72 -19.71 20.44
N SER A 186 61.63 -18.39 20.63
CA SER A 186 62.72 -17.55 21.09
C SER A 186 63.25 -18.01 22.46
N LYS A 187 62.37 -18.33 23.41
CA LYS A 187 62.78 -18.85 24.73
C LYS A 187 63.50 -20.19 24.62
N LEU A 188 62.99 -21.11 23.80
CA LEU A 188 63.60 -22.41 23.58
C LEU A 188 64.99 -22.27 22.93
N LYS A 189 65.08 -21.46 21.88
CA LYS A 189 66.31 -21.16 21.15
C LYS A 189 67.36 -20.54 22.07
N LEU A 190 67.01 -19.52 22.85
CA LEU A 190 67.93 -18.87 23.79
C LEU A 190 68.50 -19.86 24.81
N ASN A 191 67.66 -20.72 25.39
CA ASN A 191 68.11 -21.74 26.35
C ASN A 191 69.07 -22.75 25.70
N MET A 192 68.75 -23.22 24.48
CA MET A 192 69.60 -24.15 23.74
C MET A 192 70.93 -23.52 23.33
N THR A 193 70.92 -22.28 22.82
CA THR A 193 72.14 -21.55 22.45
C THR A 193 73.02 -21.28 23.68
N SER A 194 72.44 -20.95 24.83
CA SER A 194 73.20 -20.78 26.07
C SER A 194 73.88 -22.08 26.52
N LEU A 195 73.18 -23.22 26.44
CA LEU A 195 73.76 -24.51 26.80
C LEU A 195 74.88 -24.91 25.82
N LEU A 196 74.65 -24.71 24.52
CA LEU A 196 75.65 -24.95 23.48
C LEU A 196 76.92 -24.14 23.75
N GLN A 197 76.79 -22.84 24.03
CA GLN A 197 77.92 -21.98 24.32
C GLN A 197 78.70 -22.44 25.56
N GLN A 198 78.01 -22.91 26.62
CA GLN A 198 78.67 -23.47 27.79
C GLN A 198 79.45 -24.74 27.44
N MET A 199 78.88 -25.64 26.63
CA MET A 199 79.56 -26.86 26.19
C MET A 199 80.78 -26.54 25.31
N GLU A 200 80.67 -25.62 24.35
CA GLU A 200 81.79 -25.17 23.51
C GLU A 200 82.94 -24.57 24.34
N GLN A 201 82.62 -23.84 25.41
CA GLN A 201 83.62 -23.31 26.35
C GLN A 201 84.34 -24.45 27.09
N GLN A 202 83.63 -25.47 27.55
CA GLN A 202 84.26 -26.63 28.21
C GLN A 202 85.13 -27.43 27.23
N THR A 203 84.65 -27.65 26.00
CA THR A 203 85.45 -28.28 24.94
C THR A 203 86.74 -27.52 24.69
N SER A 204 86.67 -26.18 24.57
CA SER A 204 87.87 -25.35 24.36
C SER A 204 88.89 -25.47 25.50
N LYS A 205 88.44 -25.60 26.76
CA LYS A 205 89.34 -25.84 27.90
C LYS A 205 90.03 -27.20 27.79
N ILE A 206 89.30 -28.24 27.40
CA ILE A 206 89.86 -29.58 27.18
C ILE A 206 90.87 -29.56 26.02
N ASP A 207 90.57 -28.88 24.91
CA ASP A 207 91.49 -28.75 23.77
C ASP A 207 92.80 -28.06 24.18
N GLN A 208 92.70 -26.97 24.98
CA GLN A 208 93.87 -26.30 25.53
C GLN A 208 94.69 -27.24 26.43
N MET A 209 94.02 -28.01 27.29
CA MET A 209 94.67 -28.97 28.19
C MET A 209 95.34 -30.11 27.42
N GLN A 210 94.74 -30.61 26.34
CA GLN A 210 95.34 -31.61 25.45
C GLN A 210 96.62 -31.06 24.77
N SER A 211 96.59 -29.81 24.31
CA SER A 211 97.76 -29.13 23.74
C SER A 211 98.90 -28.97 24.76
N GLN A 212 98.56 -28.58 26.00
CA GLN A 212 99.51 -28.47 27.10
C GLN A 212 100.11 -29.83 27.48
N PHE A 213 99.28 -30.87 27.57
CA PHE A 213 99.72 -32.23 27.87
C PHE A 213 100.72 -32.74 26.84
N THR A 214 100.47 -32.48 25.55
CA THR A 214 101.41 -32.87 24.47
C THR A 214 102.79 -32.28 24.70
N LYS A 215 102.89 -30.99 25.07
CA LYS A 215 104.16 -30.34 25.39
C LYS A 215 104.81 -30.92 26.66
N MET A 216 104.01 -31.21 27.69
CA MET A 216 104.51 -31.83 28.91
C MET A 216 105.18 -33.17 28.62
N THR A 217 104.57 -34.02 27.78
CA THR A 217 105.14 -35.32 27.45
C THR A 217 106.50 -35.23 26.74
N GLN A 218 106.79 -34.11 26.07
CA GLN A 218 108.03 -33.89 25.34
C GLN A 218 109.15 -33.25 26.19
N TYR A 219 108.79 -32.37 27.14
CA TYR A 219 109.76 -31.47 27.77
C TYR A 219 109.75 -31.48 29.31
N ALA A 220 108.75 -32.07 29.96
CA ALA A 220 108.63 -32.04 31.42
C ALA A 220 109.56 -33.05 32.11
N SER A 221 110.08 -32.67 33.28
CA SER A 221 110.76 -33.63 34.19
C SER A 221 109.78 -34.63 34.80
N GLU A 222 110.28 -35.75 35.33
CA GLU A 222 109.44 -36.79 35.94
C GLU A 222 108.52 -36.26 37.05
N LEU A 223 109.02 -35.35 37.90
CA LEU A 223 108.22 -34.73 38.96
C LEU A 223 107.12 -33.81 38.39
N GLN A 224 107.43 -32.98 37.38
CA GLN A 224 106.46 -32.12 36.72
C GLN A 224 105.39 -32.94 36.00
N MET A 225 105.78 -34.06 35.39
CA MET A 225 104.87 -34.99 34.73
C MET A 225 103.91 -35.63 35.73
N TYR A 226 104.42 -36.12 36.87
CA TYR A 226 103.58 -36.70 37.93
C TYR A 226 102.55 -35.71 38.48
N ILE A 227 102.96 -34.47 38.78
CA ILE A 227 102.05 -33.43 39.31
C ILE A 227 100.99 -33.06 38.26
N GLY A 228 101.40 -32.82 37.02
CA GLY A 228 100.44 -32.40 35.99
C GLY A 228 99.50 -33.51 35.54
N LEU A 229 99.91 -34.79 35.58
CA LEU A 229 99.00 -35.93 35.38
C LEU A 229 97.85 -35.92 36.40
N ARG A 230 98.14 -35.64 37.68
CA ARG A 230 97.09 -35.55 38.71
C ARG A 230 96.12 -34.38 38.47
N GLU A 231 96.60 -33.24 37.97
CA GLU A 231 95.72 -32.10 37.68
C GLU A 231 94.85 -32.35 36.44
N ILE A 232 95.38 -33.05 35.43
CA ILE A 232 94.62 -33.49 34.26
C ILE A 232 93.56 -34.51 34.67
N GLU A 233 93.93 -35.51 35.47
CA GLU A 233 92.99 -36.52 36.00
C GLU A 233 91.84 -35.86 36.76
N LYS A 234 92.16 -34.88 37.62
CA LYS A 234 91.15 -34.12 38.36
C LYS A 234 90.24 -33.32 37.44
N THR A 235 90.78 -32.62 36.44
CA THR A 235 89.99 -31.80 35.51
C THR A 235 89.11 -32.67 34.62
N THR A 236 89.64 -33.78 34.10
CA THR A 236 88.86 -34.74 33.29
C THR A 236 87.74 -35.39 34.09
N ALA A 237 87.99 -35.75 35.36
CA ALA A 237 86.93 -36.24 36.25
C ALA A 237 85.84 -35.19 36.52
N GLN A 238 86.21 -33.90 36.63
CA GLN A 238 85.25 -32.81 36.80
C GLN A 238 84.37 -32.61 35.56
N GLU A 239 84.95 -32.63 34.36
CA GLU A 239 84.18 -32.48 33.11
C GLU A 239 83.32 -33.72 32.80
N ALA A 240 83.81 -34.93 33.13
CA ALA A 240 83.00 -36.15 33.03
C ALA A 240 81.75 -36.06 33.92
N LYS A 241 81.93 -35.61 35.17
CA LYS A 241 80.82 -35.37 36.09
C LYS A 241 79.85 -34.29 35.57
N TYR A 242 80.37 -33.21 34.97
CA TYR A 242 79.53 -32.18 34.36
C TYR A 242 78.63 -32.75 33.24
N ILE A 243 79.14 -33.64 32.40
CA ILE A 243 78.34 -34.32 31.36
C ILE A 243 77.28 -35.23 31.99
N GLU A 244 77.64 -36.01 33.01
CA GLU A 244 76.69 -36.85 33.76
C GLU A 244 75.59 -36.01 34.43
N ASP A 245 75.93 -34.85 34.99
CA ASP A 245 75.00 -33.90 35.60
C ASP A 245 74.04 -33.32 34.54
N LEU A 246 74.52 -33.02 33.33
CA LEU A 246 73.67 -32.55 32.22
C LEU A 246 72.70 -33.64 31.74
N GLU A 247 73.18 -34.88 31.61
CA GLU A 247 72.38 -36.02 31.18
C GLU A 247 71.29 -36.34 32.22
N SER A 248 71.69 -36.53 33.48
CA SER A 248 70.77 -36.82 34.59
C SER A 248 69.80 -35.66 34.88
N GLY A 249 70.24 -34.42 34.66
CA GLY A 249 69.39 -33.22 34.74
C GLY A 249 68.39 -33.05 33.58
N GLY A 250 68.43 -33.92 32.57
CA GLY A 250 67.50 -33.87 31.44
C GLY A 250 67.75 -32.70 30.48
N HIS A 251 68.98 -32.19 30.42
CA HIS A 251 69.33 -31.07 29.53
C HIS A 251 69.33 -31.47 28.04
N PHE A 252 69.51 -32.76 27.73
CA PHE A 252 69.51 -33.31 26.36
C PHE A 252 68.13 -33.78 25.85
N ILE A 253 67.05 -33.47 26.57
CA ILE A 253 65.69 -33.84 26.11
C ILE A 253 65.33 -33.06 24.83
N GLU A 254 64.94 -33.80 23.79
CA GLU A 254 64.42 -33.21 22.55
C GLU A 254 63.12 -32.44 22.81
N LYS A 255 63.11 -31.16 22.45
CA LYS A 255 61.96 -30.28 22.59
C LYS A 255 61.43 -29.90 21.21
N ASN A 256 60.23 -30.39 20.89
CA ASN A 256 59.58 -30.18 19.60
C ASN A 256 58.39 -29.20 19.73
N LEU A 257 58.30 -28.23 18.81
CA LEU A 257 57.17 -27.32 18.71
C LEU A 257 56.07 -27.95 17.85
N LYS A 258 54.86 -28.09 18.41
CA LYS A 258 53.69 -28.62 17.69
C LYS A 258 52.53 -27.63 17.78
N LEU A 259 52.06 -27.16 16.64
CA LEU A 259 50.85 -26.35 16.54
C LEU A 259 49.60 -27.25 16.66
N LYS A 260 48.66 -26.86 17.52
CA LYS A 260 47.31 -27.46 17.58
C LYS A 260 46.29 -26.38 17.25
N ILE A 261 45.69 -26.48 16.07
CA ILE A 261 44.65 -25.55 15.63
C ILE A 261 43.34 -25.92 16.35
N SER A 262 42.59 -24.89 16.78
CA SER A 262 41.29 -25.08 17.41
C SER A 262 40.29 -25.71 16.44
N THR A 263 39.61 -26.77 16.87
CA THR A 263 38.55 -27.43 16.09
C THR A 263 37.35 -26.51 15.87
N ALA A 264 37.10 -25.56 16.77
CA ALA A 264 36.02 -24.58 16.64
C ALA A 264 36.18 -23.69 15.40
N LEU A 265 37.43 -23.34 15.03
CA LEU A 265 37.69 -22.58 13.80
C LEU A 265 37.34 -23.39 12.54
N GLN A 266 37.51 -24.72 12.59
CA GLN A 266 37.15 -25.60 11.48
C GLN A 266 35.63 -25.72 11.33
N THR A 267 34.89 -25.67 12.45
CA THR A 267 33.42 -25.76 12.46
C THR A 267 32.76 -24.48 11.92
N ILE A 268 33.36 -23.30 12.12
CA ILE A 268 32.83 -22.04 11.57
C ILE A 268 32.62 -22.12 10.04
N LEU A 269 33.56 -22.75 9.32
CA LEU A 269 33.47 -22.92 7.86
C LEU A 269 32.38 -23.91 7.42
N GLN A 270 31.90 -24.77 8.32
CA GLN A 270 30.89 -25.79 8.04
C GLN A 270 29.48 -25.35 8.48
N ASP A 271 29.39 -24.71 9.65
CA ASP A 271 28.13 -24.40 10.32
C ASP A 271 27.53 -23.06 9.88
N VAL A 272 28.37 -22.07 9.53
CA VAL A 272 27.89 -20.74 9.12
C VAL A 272 27.67 -20.71 7.60
N LYS A 273 26.42 -20.92 7.18
CA LYS A 273 26.03 -20.98 5.76
C LYS A 273 25.42 -19.68 5.21
N SER A 274 24.98 -18.78 6.07
CA SER A 274 24.41 -17.48 5.69
C SER A 274 24.78 -16.41 6.71
N PHE A 275 24.73 -15.15 6.29
CA PHE A 275 24.92 -13.99 7.18
C PHE A 275 23.68 -13.64 8.00
N GLY A 276 22.52 -14.14 7.57
CA GLY A 276 21.21 -13.83 8.13
C GLY A 276 20.14 -13.83 7.05
N ASP A 277 18.92 -13.53 7.45
CA ASP A 277 17.74 -13.50 6.59
C ASP A 277 17.12 -12.10 6.58
N ILE A 278 16.53 -11.72 5.44
CA ILE A 278 15.84 -10.43 5.28
C ILE A 278 14.33 -10.68 5.34
N ASP A 279 13.71 -10.29 6.45
CA ASP A 279 12.26 -10.39 6.63
C ASP A 279 11.54 -9.08 6.28
N ILE A 280 10.44 -9.20 5.53
CA ILE A 280 9.56 -8.08 5.19
C ILE A 280 8.29 -8.19 6.02
N ASN A 281 8.24 -7.45 7.12
CA ASN A 281 7.04 -7.37 7.96
C ASN A 281 6.00 -6.42 7.35
N THR A 282 4.84 -6.96 7.01
CA THR A 282 3.71 -6.17 6.49
C THR A 282 2.80 -5.75 7.64
N THR A 283 2.68 -4.44 7.86
CA THR A 283 1.75 -3.88 8.84
C THR A 283 0.69 -3.04 8.15
N THR A 284 -0.51 -3.01 8.72
CA THR A 284 -1.61 -2.22 8.19
C THR A 284 -1.28 -0.73 8.27
N SER A 285 -1.50 0.00 7.17
CA SER A 285 -1.29 1.44 7.13
C SER A 285 -2.20 2.17 8.12
N THR A 286 -1.65 3.15 8.85
CA THR A 286 -2.42 4.05 9.72
C THR A 286 -2.99 5.25 8.96
N LEU A 287 -2.74 5.36 7.65
CA LEU A 287 -3.21 6.46 6.82
C LEU A 287 -4.74 6.52 6.82
N LYS A 288 -5.30 7.62 7.32
CA LYS A 288 -6.73 7.91 7.28
C LYS A 288 -7.02 8.89 6.14
N ILE A 289 -7.80 8.44 5.17
CA ILE A 289 -8.28 9.25 4.05
C ILE A 289 -9.73 9.64 4.32
N LYS A 290 -10.12 10.89 4.02
CA LYS A 290 -11.51 11.32 4.19
C LYS A 290 -12.40 10.54 3.21
N ALA A 291 -13.46 9.90 3.69
CA ALA A 291 -14.40 9.22 2.81
C ALA A 291 -15.10 10.23 1.88
N GLY A 292 -15.12 9.96 0.58
CA GLY A 292 -15.94 10.71 -0.37
C GLY A 292 -17.43 10.45 -0.12
N ARG A 293 -18.29 11.35 -0.62
CA ARG A 293 -19.73 11.11 -0.61
C ARG A 293 -20.06 9.88 -1.46
N LYS A 294 -20.91 9.00 -0.93
CA LYS A 294 -21.47 7.85 -1.66
C LYS A 294 -22.76 8.34 -2.33
N ASP A 295 -22.68 8.57 -3.64
CA ASP A 295 -23.77 8.74 -4.62
C ASP A 295 -24.95 9.66 -4.28
N GLN A 296 -25.07 10.78 -5.01
CA GLN A 296 -26.37 11.37 -5.38
C GLN A 296 -26.31 11.99 -6.78
N ALA A 297 -26.57 11.20 -7.82
CA ALA A 297 -26.74 11.68 -9.20
C ALA A 297 -28.11 12.36 -9.45
N GLN A 298 -28.89 12.67 -8.40
CA GLN A 298 -30.32 13.00 -8.53
C GLN A 298 -30.74 14.40 -8.05
N HIS A 299 -29.86 15.40 -8.07
CA HIS A 299 -30.26 16.78 -7.71
C HIS A 299 -30.22 17.74 -8.89
N LEU A 300 -31.12 17.49 -9.85
CA LEU A 300 -31.77 18.54 -10.65
C LEU A 300 -33.25 18.70 -10.25
N VAL A 301 -33.68 18.12 -9.13
CA VAL A 301 -35.02 18.39 -8.59
C VAL A 301 -34.99 19.83 -8.02
N PRO A 302 -35.88 20.74 -8.46
CA PRO A 302 -36.00 22.06 -7.87
C PRO A 302 -36.18 21.93 -6.35
N ASN A 303 -35.58 22.86 -5.59
CA ASN A 303 -35.63 22.94 -4.13
C ASN A 303 -36.98 22.43 -3.59
N VAL A 304 -37.02 21.17 -3.15
CA VAL A 304 -38.12 20.72 -2.30
C VAL A 304 -37.92 21.53 -1.01
N PRO A 305 -38.92 22.34 -0.57
CA PRO A 305 -38.84 22.99 0.73
C PRO A 305 -38.43 21.94 1.74
N GLY A 306 -37.31 22.18 2.42
CA GLY A 306 -36.75 21.20 3.36
C GLY A 306 -37.89 20.71 4.24
N ILE A 307 -38.07 19.39 4.29
CA ILE A 307 -39.08 18.75 5.14
C ILE A 307 -38.96 19.44 6.49
N GLU A 308 -39.94 20.29 6.84
CA GLU A 308 -40.04 20.89 8.16
C GLU A 308 -39.83 19.74 9.13
N GLN A 309 -38.95 19.89 10.12
CA GLN A 309 -38.62 18.83 11.07
C GLN A 309 -39.92 18.20 11.59
N ILE A 310 -40.35 17.10 10.96
CA ILE A 310 -41.54 16.38 11.36
C ILE A 310 -41.11 15.76 12.68
N LYS A 311 -41.52 16.36 13.79
CA LYS A 311 -41.34 15.74 15.10
C LYS A 311 -41.99 14.36 14.98
N PRO A 312 -41.24 13.25 15.17
CA PRO A 312 -41.80 11.93 15.03
C PRO A 312 -42.92 11.78 16.06
N SER A 313 -44.17 11.70 15.58
CA SER A 313 -45.31 11.38 16.40
C SER A 313 -45.44 9.86 16.45
N LEU A 314 -45.70 9.32 17.65
CA LEU A 314 -46.03 7.91 17.78
C LEU A 314 -47.36 7.65 17.08
N LEU A 315 -47.31 6.96 15.94
CA LEU A 315 -48.49 6.65 15.15
C LEU A 315 -49.34 5.56 15.82
N THR A 316 -48.71 4.47 16.27
CA THR A 316 -49.38 3.36 16.97
C THR A 316 -48.36 2.42 17.62
N LYS A 317 -48.76 1.75 18.70
CA LYS A 317 -47.95 0.72 19.38
C LYS A 317 -48.38 -0.67 18.92
N LEU A 318 -47.46 -1.42 18.32
CA LEU A 318 -47.74 -2.76 17.81
C LEU A 318 -47.63 -3.80 18.94
N THR A 319 -48.69 -4.58 19.15
CA THR A 319 -48.77 -5.63 20.17
C THR A 319 -48.44 -6.99 19.55
N ILE A 320 -47.26 -7.51 19.86
CA ILE A 320 -46.77 -8.79 19.36
C ILE A 320 -47.32 -9.93 20.26
N PRO A 321 -47.93 -10.98 19.70
CA PRO A 321 -48.38 -12.15 20.46
C PRO A 321 -47.26 -12.80 21.30
N LYS A 322 -47.56 -13.22 22.53
CA LYS A 322 -46.56 -13.79 23.48
C LYS A 322 -45.84 -15.06 22.96
N ASN A 323 -46.44 -15.77 22.01
CA ASN A 323 -45.87 -16.95 21.35
C ASN A 323 -44.86 -16.59 20.25
N MET A 324 -44.79 -15.34 19.79
CA MET A 324 -43.82 -14.86 18.81
C MET A 324 -42.60 -14.25 19.52
N LYS A 325 -41.68 -15.08 20.02
CA LYS A 325 -40.42 -14.61 20.62
C LYS A 325 -39.38 -14.33 19.53
N TYR A 326 -38.71 -13.18 19.61
CA TYR A 326 -37.60 -12.73 18.75
C TYR A 326 -37.97 -12.47 17.27
N LEU A 327 -38.67 -11.37 17.00
CA LEU A 327 -38.85 -10.83 15.64
C LEU A 327 -37.60 -10.07 15.18
N ARG A 328 -37.25 -10.18 13.89
CA ARG A 328 -36.27 -9.27 13.26
C ARG A 328 -36.97 -8.46 12.19
N ILE A 329 -37.42 -7.26 12.56
CA ILE A 329 -38.15 -6.37 11.67
C ILE A 329 -37.16 -5.72 10.70
N THR A 330 -37.39 -5.88 9.40
CA THR A 330 -36.55 -5.25 8.36
C THR A 330 -37.33 -4.26 7.50
N ALA A 331 -38.66 -4.34 7.47
CA ALA A 331 -39.53 -3.34 6.85
C ALA A 331 -40.85 -3.19 7.62
N CYS A 332 -41.39 -1.98 7.58
CA CYS A 332 -42.69 -1.62 8.16
C CYS A 332 -43.42 -0.72 7.15
N LEU A 333 -44.65 -1.08 6.78
CA LEU A 333 -45.45 -0.34 5.80
C LEU A 333 -46.83 -0.04 6.39
N ILE A 334 -47.31 1.18 6.19
CA ILE A 334 -48.70 1.55 6.44
C ILE A 334 -49.43 1.50 5.10
N LEU A 335 -50.49 0.72 5.04
CA LEU A 335 -51.35 0.60 3.86
C LEU A 335 -52.33 1.77 3.76
N PRO A 336 -52.92 2.03 2.58
CA PRO A 336 -53.92 3.09 2.41
C PRO A 336 -55.16 2.94 3.30
N ASP A 337 -55.49 1.72 3.73
CA ASP A 337 -56.59 1.45 4.68
C ASP A 337 -56.19 1.62 6.16
N GLY A 338 -54.94 2.07 6.40
CA GLY A 338 -54.37 2.33 7.73
C GLY A 338 -53.76 1.11 8.41
N LYS A 339 -53.87 -0.10 7.82
CA LYS A 339 -53.30 -1.31 8.41
C LYS A 339 -51.78 -1.29 8.29
N CYS A 340 -51.10 -1.94 9.23
CA CYS A 340 -49.66 -1.99 9.25
C CYS A 340 -49.15 -3.39 8.85
N ILE A 341 -48.15 -3.43 8.00
CA ILE A 341 -47.43 -4.65 7.64
C ILE A 341 -46.05 -4.62 8.28
N ILE A 342 -45.68 -5.72 8.92
CA ILE A 342 -44.32 -5.97 9.39
C ILE A 342 -43.71 -7.10 8.57
N LEU A 343 -42.47 -6.88 8.12
CA LEU A 343 -41.63 -7.90 7.55
C LEU A 343 -40.70 -8.45 8.64
N ASP A 344 -40.87 -9.73 8.99
CA ASP A 344 -40.02 -10.43 9.95
C ASP A 344 -39.05 -11.34 9.20
N GLN A 345 -37.81 -10.88 9.07
CA GLN A 345 -36.76 -11.58 8.35
C GLN A 345 -36.42 -12.90 9.01
N LYS A 346 -36.33 -12.93 10.35
CA LYS A 346 -35.81 -14.09 11.09
C LYS A 346 -36.72 -15.29 10.92
N ASN A 347 -38.03 -15.08 11.06
CA ASN A 347 -39.02 -16.14 10.89
C ASN A 347 -39.60 -16.20 9.47
N LYS A 348 -38.97 -15.49 8.52
CA LYS A 348 -39.32 -15.49 7.08
C LYS A 348 -40.82 -15.27 6.85
N GLN A 349 -41.40 -14.23 7.44
CA GLN A 349 -42.85 -14.04 7.38
C GLN A 349 -43.25 -12.57 7.25
N LEU A 350 -44.44 -12.37 6.69
CA LEU A 350 -45.11 -11.07 6.63
C LEU A 350 -46.31 -11.10 7.58
N LEU A 351 -46.35 -10.16 8.49
CA LEU A 351 -47.36 -10.04 9.54
C LEU A 351 -48.25 -8.83 9.27
N LEU A 352 -49.56 -8.99 9.42
CA LEU A 352 -50.54 -7.92 9.28
C LEU A 352 -51.05 -7.51 10.66
N PHE A 353 -51.09 -6.21 10.88
CA PHE A 353 -51.59 -5.55 12.08
C PHE A 353 -52.73 -4.60 11.71
N SER A 354 -53.69 -4.46 12.63
CA SER A 354 -54.74 -3.44 12.51
C SER A 354 -54.17 -2.04 12.67
N ASN A 355 -55.00 -1.05 12.36
CA ASN A 355 -54.68 0.37 12.50
C ASN A 355 -54.37 0.71 13.98
N ASP A 356 -54.97 -0.03 14.93
CA ASP A 356 -54.74 0.09 16.38
C ASP A 356 -53.53 -0.74 16.87
N GLY A 357 -52.79 -1.36 15.96
CA GLY A 357 -51.58 -2.10 16.25
C GLY A 357 -51.79 -3.48 16.86
N ILE A 358 -52.99 -4.06 16.71
CA ILE A 358 -53.28 -5.43 17.13
C ILE A 358 -52.88 -6.38 16.01
N PHE A 359 -52.16 -7.46 16.34
CA PHE A 359 -51.83 -8.50 15.38
C PHE A 359 -53.10 -9.16 14.83
N ILE A 360 -53.27 -9.13 13.50
CA ILE A 360 -54.41 -9.74 12.81
C ILE A 360 -54.05 -11.18 12.40
N ARG A 361 -53.05 -11.33 11.52
CA ARG A 361 -52.67 -12.63 10.95
C ARG A 361 -51.27 -12.62 10.35
N LYS A 362 -50.72 -13.82 10.15
CA LYS A 362 -49.60 -14.04 9.24
C LYS A 362 -50.14 -14.09 7.81
N VAL A 363 -49.69 -13.19 6.95
CA VAL A 363 -50.14 -13.10 5.55
C VAL A 363 -49.44 -14.17 4.70
N VAL A 364 -48.12 -14.30 4.86
CA VAL A 364 -47.32 -15.27 4.11
C VAL A 364 -46.10 -15.69 4.92
N THR A 365 -45.64 -16.93 4.70
CA THR A 365 -44.28 -17.36 5.03
C THR A 365 -43.50 -17.55 3.75
N PHE A 366 -42.35 -16.91 3.69
CA PHE A 366 -41.43 -16.95 2.58
C PHE A 366 -40.53 -18.18 2.67
N THR A 367 -40.09 -18.67 1.52
CA THR A 367 -39.04 -19.70 1.42
C THR A 367 -37.68 -19.13 1.84
N GLU A 368 -37.41 -17.89 1.44
CA GLU A 368 -36.17 -17.16 1.67
C GLU A 368 -36.33 -16.04 2.71
N HIS A 369 -35.20 -15.47 3.16
CA HIS A 369 -35.21 -14.34 4.09
C HIS A 369 -35.66 -13.06 3.38
N PRO A 370 -36.76 -12.42 3.82
CA PRO A 370 -37.20 -11.17 3.23
C PRO A 370 -36.38 -10.00 3.80
N TRP A 371 -36.05 -9.02 2.95
CA TRP A 371 -35.15 -7.91 3.32
C TRP A 371 -35.87 -6.59 3.43
N ASP A 372 -36.69 -6.25 2.45
CA ASP A 372 -37.41 -4.98 2.41
C ASP A 372 -38.76 -5.17 1.70
N ALA A 373 -39.70 -4.26 1.95
CA ALA A 373 -41.01 -4.27 1.33
C ALA A 373 -41.41 -2.86 0.88
N CYS A 374 -42.14 -2.78 -0.23
CA CYS A 374 -42.70 -1.53 -0.74
C CYS A 374 -44.16 -1.71 -1.15
N PHE A 375 -45.00 -0.72 -0.83
CA PHE A 375 -46.35 -0.66 -1.36
C PHE A 375 -46.31 -0.30 -2.85
N VAL A 376 -47.05 -1.04 -3.67
CA VAL A 376 -47.14 -0.78 -5.10
C VAL A 376 -48.44 -0.04 -5.42
N ARG A 377 -49.56 -0.76 -5.61
CA ARG A 377 -50.93 -0.24 -5.85
C ARG A 377 -51.96 -1.32 -5.46
N ASN A 378 -53.24 -0.97 -5.26
CA ASN A 378 -54.34 -1.92 -5.02
C ASN A 378 -54.05 -2.99 -3.94
N ASN A 379 -53.70 -2.57 -2.72
CA ASN A 379 -53.32 -3.47 -1.61
C ASN A 379 -52.23 -4.50 -1.97
N THR A 380 -51.39 -4.19 -2.96
CA THR A 380 -50.29 -5.03 -3.40
C THR A 380 -48.98 -4.55 -2.80
N VAL A 381 -48.22 -5.48 -2.25
CA VAL A 381 -46.92 -5.22 -1.62
C VAL A 381 -45.85 -6.05 -2.35
N ALA A 382 -44.79 -5.37 -2.78
CA ALA A 382 -43.60 -6.03 -3.30
C ALA A 382 -42.61 -6.27 -2.16
N VAL A 383 -42.03 -7.46 -2.09
CA VAL A 383 -41.07 -7.86 -1.07
C VAL A 383 -39.79 -8.35 -1.76
N THR A 384 -38.64 -7.90 -1.28
CA THR A 384 -37.33 -8.41 -1.70
C THR A 384 -36.96 -9.64 -0.90
N LEU A 385 -36.51 -10.69 -1.59
CA LEU A 385 -36.03 -11.91 -0.97
C LEU A 385 -34.52 -12.07 -1.19
N GLY A 386 -33.80 -12.56 -0.18
CA GLY A 386 -32.35 -12.73 -0.23
C GLY A 386 -31.92 -13.76 -1.29
N PRO A 387 -30.75 -13.59 -1.92
CA PRO A 387 -30.30 -14.49 -2.97
C PRO A 387 -29.76 -15.79 -2.36
N SER A 388 -30.53 -16.88 -2.46
CA SER A 388 -29.95 -18.21 -2.37
C SER A 388 -30.43 -19.09 -3.54
N LYS A 389 -29.48 -19.37 -4.45
CA LYS A 389 -29.44 -20.38 -5.53
C LYS A 389 -30.69 -20.54 -6.43
N ARG A 390 -30.47 -20.30 -7.73
CA ARG A 390 -31.36 -20.60 -8.87
C ARG A 390 -32.02 -21.99 -8.79
N GLN A 391 -33.18 -22.15 -8.17
CA GLN A 391 -34.09 -23.28 -8.39
C GLN A 391 -35.55 -22.85 -8.16
N TYR A 392 -36.40 -23.13 -9.16
CA TYR A 392 -37.82 -22.80 -9.21
C TYR A 392 -38.65 -23.85 -8.46
N TRP A 393 -39.66 -23.42 -7.69
CA TRP A 393 -40.79 -24.28 -7.32
C TRP A 393 -42.11 -23.48 -7.29
N TRP A 394 -43.16 -24.11 -7.82
CA TRP A 394 -44.52 -23.59 -7.96
C TRP A 394 -45.37 -23.88 -6.73
N ILE A 395 -46.25 -22.95 -6.31
CA ILE A 395 -47.51 -23.26 -5.62
C ILE A 395 -48.60 -22.30 -6.10
N GLN A 396 -49.73 -22.89 -6.50
CA GLN A 396 -50.95 -22.21 -6.99
C GLN A 396 -51.67 -21.44 -5.88
N LYS A 397 -51.85 -20.13 -6.06
CA LYS A 397 -53.12 -19.39 -6.14
C LYS A 397 -52.81 -17.89 -6.24
N ARG A 398 -53.20 -17.28 -7.37
CA ARG A 398 -53.17 -15.85 -7.75
C ARG A 398 -51.99 -15.02 -7.21
N ILE A 399 -50.80 -15.24 -7.76
CA ILE A 399 -49.61 -14.37 -7.64
C ILE A 399 -49.07 -14.14 -9.05
N GLN A 400 -48.87 -12.88 -9.48
CA GLN A 400 -48.13 -12.56 -10.71
C GLN A 400 -46.69 -12.21 -10.36
N LEU A 401 -45.77 -13.13 -10.68
CA LEU A 401 -44.32 -12.95 -10.56
C LEU A 401 -43.75 -12.39 -11.87
N PHE A 402 -43.06 -11.25 -11.82
CA PHE A 402 -42.26 -10.75 -12.95
C PHE A 402 -40.89 -11.45 -12.96
N LYS A 403 -40.61 -12.15 -14.05
CA LYS A 403 -39.60 -13.22 -14.16
C LYS A 403 -38.12 -12.78 -14.17
N GLN A 404 -37.78 -11.52 -13.89
CA GLN A 404 -36.43 -11.00 -14.18
C GLN A 404 -35.68 -10.30 -13.05
N LEU A 405 -36.29 -10.07 -11.88
CA LEU A 405 -35.63 -9.47 -10.73
C LEU A 405 -36.16 -10.14 -9.45
N ASN A 406 -35.33 -10.28 -8.41
CA ASN A 406 -35.56 -11.06 -7.18
C ASN A 406 -36.70 -10.55 -6.25
N PHE A 407 -37.85 -10.17 -6.81
CA PHE A 407 -38.98 -9.60 -6.10
C PHE A 407 -40.17 -10.57 -6.09
N LEU A 408 -40.84 -10.68 -4.94
CA LEU A 408 -42.13 -11.35 -4.81
C LEU A 408 -43.22 -10.27 -4.68
N ILE A 409 -44.27 -10.34 -5.50
CA ILE A 409 -45.43 -9.44 -5.42
C ILE A 409 -46.57 -10.17 -4.71
N ILE A 410 -47.05 -9.62 -3.60
CA ILE A 410 -48.17 -10.17 -2.83
C ILE A 410 -49.38 -9.27 -3.04
N VAL A 411 -50.45 -9.84 -3.61
CA VAL A 411 -51.76 -9.17 -3.67
C VAL A 411 -52.52 -9.55 -2.41
N MET A 412 -52.91 -8.57 -1.60
CA MET A 412 -53.73 -8.81 -0.43
C MET A 412 -55.19 -8.47 -0.75
N GLU A 413 -56.06 -9.48 -0.64
CA GLU A 413 -57.53 -9.30 -0.59
C GLU A 413 -57.98 -8.92 0.83
#